data_AF-A0A964GIQ3-F1
#
_entry.id   AF-A0A964GIQ3-F1
#
_cell.length_a   1.000
_cell.length_b   1.000
_cell.length_c   1.000
_cell.angle_alpha   90.00
_cell.angle_beta   90.00
_cell.angle_gamma   90.00
#
_symmetry.space_group_name_H-M   'P 1'
#
loop_
_entity.id
_entity.type
_entity.pdbx_description
1 polymer ?
#
loop_
_entity_poly.entity_id
_entity_poly.type
_entity_poly.pdbx_seq_one_letter_code
_entity_poly.pdbx_strand_id
1 'polypeptide(L)'
;MTLIIALVIRYGAFLGVTLNTLDRSTLVSALSTIATVVALFCSLSIAWILYVLQQVRTERLQTYDVMKSKLRDVLTWLHSIPPSNDRDVCLAHAYAIDFLDLSEMPQTVVLEECKEYCEALDKGLASSDSVRQEFFRASVSHFVYIESLMKRIGLGAVKQVISSIFIKTLAKGIFLVGVSVFALIALLLWYGDYSAPLFVCVSTFVGVGSCLLLIEVWVELRRHYDDELDFVASDAK
;
A
#
# COMPACT_ATOMS: atom_id res chain seq x y z
N MET A 1 -3.64 -16.78 -29.69
CA MET A 1 -2.25 -17.05 -30.14
C MET A 1 -2.06 -16.74 -31.64
N THR A 2 -2.89 -17.27 -32.53
CA THR A 2 -2.84 -17.04 -33.99
C THR A 2 -2.99 -15.57 -34.43
N LEU A 3 -3.78 -14.78 -33.71
CA LEU A 3 -4.04 -13.37 -34.05
C LEU A 3 -2.82 -12.46 -33.78
N ILE A 4 -2.05 -12.75 -32.72
CA ILE A 4 -0.81 -12.04 -32.38
C ILE A 4 0.28 -12.39 -33.41
N ILE A 5 0.38 -13.66 -33.79
CA ILE A 5 1.31 -14.14 -34.83
C ILE A 5 1.04 -13.42 -36.17
N ALA A 6 -0.23 -13.33 -36.58
CA ALA A 6 -0.60 -12.63 -37.80
C ALA A 6 -0.26 -11.14 -37.75
N LEU A 7 -0.48 -10.48 -36.60
CA LEU A 7 -0.14 -9.07 -36.40
C LEU A 7 1.37 -8.82 -36.47
N VAL A 8 2.19 -9.64 -35.81
CA VAL A 8 3.65 -9.51 -35.82
C VAL A 8 4.23 -9.72 -37.22
N ILE A 9 3.72 -10.71 -37.96
CA ILE A 9 4.14 -10.95 -39.36
C ILE A 9 3.75 -9.79 -40.27
N ARG A 10 2.53 -9.22 -40.11
CA ARG A 10 2.07 -8.08 -40.92
C ARG A 10 2.82 -6.78 -40.59
N TYR A 11 3.13 -6.53 -39.32
CA TYR A 11 3.88 -5.35 -38.89
C TYR A 11 5.37 -5.44 -39.25
N GLY A 12 5.97 -6.65 -39.15
CA GLY A 12 7.33 -6.90 -39.62
C GLY A 12 7.50 -6.68 -41.13
N ALA A 13 6.52 -7.13 -41.92
CA ALA A 13 6.48 -6.87 -43.36
C ALA A 13 6.32 -5.37 -43.70
N PHE A 14 5.58 -4.61 -42.88
CA PHE A 14 5.43 -3.14 -43.04
C PHE A 14 6.71 -2.37 -42.73
N LEU A 15 7.53 -2.86 -41.79
CA LEU A 15 8.82 -2.26 -41.41
C LEU A 15 10.00 -2.71 -42.29
N GLY A 16 9.76 -3.55 -43.31
CA GLY A 16 10.81 -4.10 -44.16
C GLY A 16 11.70 -5.15 -43.49
N VAL A 17 11.32 -5.65 -42.31
CA VAL A 17 12.05 -6.69 -41.58
C VAL A 17 11.44 -8.05 -41.95
N THR A 18 12.11 -8.76 -42.86
CA THR A 18 11.72 -10.14 -43.18
C THR A 18 12.25 -11.09 -42.09
N LEU A 19 11.46 -12.09 -41.71
CA LEU A 19 11.86 -13.12 -40.74
C LEU A 19 13.18 -13.84 -41.14
N ASN A 20 13.52 -13.84 -42.43
CA ASN A 20 14.74 -14.43 -42.98
C ASN A 20 16.02 -13.58 -42.78
N THR A 21 15.90 -12.30 -42.40
CA THR A 21 17.06 -11.42 -42.15
C THR A 21 17.31 -11.17 -40.67
N LEU A 22 16.50 -11.75 -39.77
CA LEU A 22 16.63 -11.53 -38.34
C LEU A 22 17.74 -12.43 -37.79
N ASP A 23 18.91 -11.85 -37.56
CA ASP A 23 20.05 -12.57 -37.03
C ASP A 23 19.85 -12.88 -35.53
N ARG A 24 20.34 -14.05 -35.11
CA ARG A 24 20.28 -14.53 -33.72
C ARG A 24 20.88 -13.50 -32.76
N SER A 25 21.97 -12.86 -33.19
CA SER A 25 22.69 -11.83 -32.43
C SER A 25 21.79 -10.64 -32.06
N THR A 26 20.97 -10.18 -33.02
CA THR A 26 20.02 -9.07 -32.83
C THR A 26 18.91 -9.45 -31.85
N LEU A 27 18.40 -10.68 -31.94
CA LEU A 27 17.33 -11.19 -31.06
C LEU A 27 17.82 -11.36 -29.61
N VAL A 28 19.02 -11.92 -29.43
CA VAL A 28 19.69 -12.01 -28.12
C VAL A 28 19.91 -10.62 -27.54
N SER A 29 20.46 -9.70 -28.33
CA SER A 29 20.78 -8.34 -27.88
C SER A 29 19.51 -7.60 -27.44
N ALA A 30 18.47 -7.58 -28.26
CA ALA A 30 17.22 -6.89 -27.96
C ALA A 30 16.52 -7.48 -26.71
N LEU A 31 16.40 -8.80 -26.63
CA LEU A 31 15.77 -9.47 -25.48
C LEU A 31 16.59 -9.26 -24.20
N SER A 32 17.93 -9.29 -24.28
CA SER A 32 18.83 -9.01 -23.16
C SER A 32 18.70 -7.57 -22.67
N THR A 33 18.65 -6.59 -23.57
CA THR A 33 18.45 -5.18 -23.21
C THR A 33 17.12 -4.97 -22.50
N ILE A 34 16.01 -5.51 -23.05
CA ILE A 34 14.68 -5.40 -22.43
C ILE A 34 14.67 -6.07 -21.06
N ALA A 35 15.19 -7.29 -20.95
CA ALA A 35 15.26 -8.02 -19.69
C ALA A 35 16.06 -7.25 -18.63
N THR A 36 17.18 -6.64 -19.01
CA THR A 36 18.03 -5.85 -18.12
C THR A 36 17.32 -4.61 -17.61
N VAL A 37 16.63 -3.87 -18.49
CA VAL A 37 15.86 -2.68 -18.10
C VAL A 37 14.74 -3.04 -17.13
N VAL A 38 13.98 -4.11 -17.42
CA VAL A 38 12.89 -4.58 -16.55
C VAL A 38 13.44 -5.06 -15.21
N ALA A 39 14.57 -5.78 -15.20
CA ALA A 39 15.20 -6.25 -13.97
C ALA A 39 15.68 -5.11 -13.08
N LEU A 40 16.34 -4.10 -13.66
CA LEU A 40 16.76 -2.88 -12.94
C LEU A 40 15.56 -2.14 -12.35
N PHE A 41 14.51 -1.97 -13.15
CA PHE A 41 13.29 -1.33 -12.71
C PHE A 41 12.62 -2.09 -11.58
N CYS A 42 12.46 -3.43 -11.72
CA CYS A 42 11.91 -4.27 -10.67
C CYS A 42 12.73 -4.13 -9.39
N SER A 43 14.06 -4.20 -9.44
CA SER A 43 14.94 -4.06 -8.27
C SER A 43 14.74 -2.72 -7.55
N LEU A 44 14.68 -1.61 -8.30
CA LEU A 44 14.44 -0.28 -7.73
C LEU A 44 13.06 -0.21 -7.08
N SER A 45 12.02 -0.74 -7.74
CA SER A 45 10.66 -0.80 -7.21
C SER A 45 10.57 -1.65 -5.94
N ILE A 46 11.27 -2.79 -5.84
CA ILE A 46 11.30 -3.59 -4.60
C ILE A 46 11.88 -2.77 -3.46
N ALA A 47 13.03 -2.14 -3.68
CA ALA A 47 13.71 -1.35 -2.67
C ALA A 47 12.82 -0.20 -2.16
N TRP A 48 12.16 0.50 -3.09
CA TRP A 48 11.21 1.56 -2.77
C TRP A 48 10.01 1.04 -1.96
N ILE A 49 9.36 -0.04 -2.37
CA ILE A 49 8.20 -0.60 -1.67
C ILE A 49 8.58 -1.05 -0.26
N LEU A 50 9.74 -1.72 -0.10
CA LEU A 50 10.23 -2.14 1.21
C LEU A 50 10.50 -0.93 2.11
N TYR A 51 11.09 0.13 1.57
CA TYR A 51 11.31 1.37 2.29
C TYR A 51 9.99 1.99 2.77
N VAL A 52 9.01 2.16 1.89
CA VAL A 52 7.68 2.71 2.23
C VAL A 52 6.97 1.85 3.27
N LEU A 53 6.98 0.52 3.12
CA LEU A 53 6.39 -0.39 4.08
C LEU A 53 7.05 -0.28 5.46
N GLN A 54 8.38 -0.16 5.49
CA GLN A 54 9.12 -0.01 6.75
C GLN A 54 8.86 1.36 7.40
N GLN A 55 8.79 2.43 6.61
CA GLN A 55 8.44 3.77 7.08
C GLN A 55 7.05 3.79 7.71
N VAL A 56 6.02 3.29 6.99
CA VAL A 56 4.65 3.21 7.49
C VAL A 56 4.55 2.33 8.74
N ARG A 57 5.24 1.18 8.77
CA ARG A 57 5.28 0.33 9.96
C ARG A 57 5.89 1.05 11.16
N THR A 58 6.96 1.81 10.94
CA THR A 58 7.63 2.57 12.00
C THR A 58 6.73 3.68 12.53
N GLU A 59 6.07 4.43 11.64
CA GLU A 59 5.11 5.47 12.02
C GLU A 59 3.93 4.90 12.82
N ARG A 60 3.38 3.74 12.41
CA ARG A 60 2.31 3.06 13.15
C ARG A 60 2.74 2.65 14.56
N LEU A 61 3.94 2.08 14.71
CA LEU A 61 4.48 1.69 16.02
C LEU A 61 4.69 2.91 16.92
N GLN A 62 5.31 3.97 16.40
CA GLN A 62 5.52 5.21 17.16
C GLN A 62 4.20 5.84 17.58
N THR A 63 3.22 5.90 16.68
CA THR A 63 1.89 6.46 16.98
C THR A 63 1.17 5.63 18.04
N TYR A 64 1.31 4.30 17.99
CA TYR A 64 0.76 3.39 19.00
C TYR A 64 1.41 3.58 20.37
N ASP A 65 2.73 3.74 20.43
CA ASP A 65 3.44 4.02 21.69
C ASP A 65 2.99 5.35 22.31
N VAL A 66 2.83 6.39 21.48
CA VAL A 66 2.30 7.69 21.92
C VAL A 66 0.85 7.55 22.41
N MET A 67 0.01 6.78 21.71
CA MET A 67 -1.36 6.50 22.11
C MET A 67 -1.40 5.81 23.48
N LYS A 68 -0.60 4.76 23.70
CA LYS A 68 -0.51 4.06 24.99
C LYS A 68 0.01 4.95 26.10
N SER A 69 1.01 5.79 25.83
CA SER A 69 1.49 6.78 26.80
C SER A 69 0.37 7.74 27.20
N LYS A 70 -0.40 8.25 26.23
CA LYS A 70 -1.48 9.19 26.48
C LYS A 70 -2.66 8.55 27.18
N LEU A 71 -2.98 7.31 26.84
CA LEU A 71 -4.00 6.54 27.53
C LEU A 71 -3.64 6.33 29.02
N ARG A 72 -2.35 6.09 29.32
CA ARG A 72 -1.86 6.03 30.69
C ARG A 72 -2.00 7.37 31.43
N ASP A 73 -1.73 8.49 30.75
CA ASP A 73 -1.96 9.83 31.31
C ASP A 73 -3.45 10.02 31.66
N VAL A 74 -4.36 9.58 30.77
CA VAL A 74 -5.81 9.66 30.97
C VAL A 74 -6.28 8.77 32.12
N LEU A 75 -5.79 7.53 32.21
CA LEU A 75 -6.09 6.65 33.34
C LEU A 75 -5.63 7.25 34.66
N THR A 76 -4.43 7.85 34.69
CA THR A 76 -3.90 8.52 35.88
C THR A 76 -4.78 9.72 36.29
N TRP A 77 -5.22 10.51 35.31
CA TRP A 77 -6.17 11.60 35.53
C TRP A 77 -7.52 11.09 36.06
N LEU A 78 -8.11 10.06 35.45
CA LEU A 78 -9.38 9.47 35.89
C LEU A 78 -9.28 8.91 37.33
N HIS A 79 -8.16 8.30 37.70
CA HIS A 79 -7.94 7.80 39.07
C HIS A 79 -7.72 8.91 40.10
N SER A 80 -7.28 10.10 39.68
CA SER A 80 -7.15 11.26 40.57
C SER A 80 -8.50 11.90 40.95
N ILE A 81 -9.55 11.58 40.19
CA ILE A 81 -10.90 12.12 40.37
C ILE A 81 -11.69 11.26 41.37
N PRO A 82 -12.53 11.87 42.22
CA PRO A 82 -13.39 11.13 43.14
C PRO A 82 -14.24 10.08 42.43
N PRO A 83 -14.55 8.95 43.09
CA PRO A 83 -15.40 7.92 42.51
C PRO A 83 -16.79 8.46 42.18
N SER A 84 -17.19 8.29 40.91
CA SER A 84 -18.50 8.65 40.39
C SER A 84 -18.87 7.69 39.25
N ASN A 85 -20.17 7.53 39.00
CA ASN A 85 -20.65 6.69 37.88
C ASN A 85 -20.09 7.17 36.53
N ASP A 86 -19.97 8.50 36.34
CA ASP A 86 -19.42 9.09 35.11
C ASP A 86 -17.93 8.76 34.95
N ARG A 87 -17.16 8.73 36.05
CA ARG A 87 -15.76 8.30 36.04
C ARG A 87 -15.65 6.84 35.63
N ASP A 88 -16.51 5.97 36.14
CA ASP A 88 -16.46 4.54 35.87
C ASP A 88 -16.78 4.23 34.39
N VAL A 89 -17.69 4.97 33.76
CA VAL A 89 -17.95 4.89 32.31
C VAL A 89 -16.70 5.31 31.51
N CYS A 90 -16.06 6.43 31.88
CA CYS A 90 -14.83 6.87 31.23
C CYS A 90 -13.67 5.88 31.42
N LEU A 91 -13.57 5.23 32.58
CA LEU A 91 -12.58 4.19 32.86
C LEU A 91 -12.85 2.94 32.01
N ALA A 92 -14.10 2.49 31.92
CA ALA A 92 -14.49 1.35 31.07
C ALA A 92 -14.10 1.60 29.61
N HIS A 93 -14.37 2.80 29.08
CA HIS A 93 -13.97 3.20 27.74
C HIS A 93 -12.43 3.24 27.57
N ALA A 94 -11.71 3.82 28.54
CA ALA A 94 -10.25 3.86 28.50
C ALA A 94 -9.62 2.45 28.52
N TYR A 95 -10.14 1.53 29.33
CA TYR A 95 -9.68 0.14 29.34
C TYR A 95 -10.04 -0.60 28.06
N ALA A 96 -11.24 -0.37 27.49
CA ALA A 96 -11.62 -0.97 26.22
C ALA A 96 -10.64 -0.55 25.10
N ILE A 97 -10.18 0.71 25.09
CA ILE A 97 -9.13 1.17 24.18
C ILE A 97 -7.77 0.54 24.52
N ASP A 98 -7.46 0.32 25.79
CA ASP A 98 -6.18 -0.28 26.20
C ASP A 98 -6.08 -1.76 25.83
N PHE A 99 -7.18 -2.48 25.73
CA PHE A 99 -7.16 -3.86 25.26
C PHE A 99 -6.94 -4.02 23.75
N LEU A 100 -7.06 -2.95 22.98
CA LEU A 100 -6.86 -3.01 21.54
C LEU A 100 -5.39 -3.20 21.19
N ASP A 101 -5.12 -4.26 20.45
CA ASP A 101 -3.82 -4.50 19.84
C ASP A 101 -3.66 -3.75 18.51
N LEU A 102 -2.41 -3.51 18.11
CA LEU A 102 -2.09 -2.85 16.84
C LEU A 102 -2.66 -3.59 15.61
N SER A 103 -2.84 -4.91 15.71
CA SER A 103 -3.45 -5.75 14.67
C SER A 103 -4.95 -5.54 14.48
N GLU A 104 -5.62 -5.05 15.52
CA GLU A 104 -7.08 -4.81 15.52
C GLU A 104 -7.43 -3.41 14.99
N MET A 105 -6.41 -2.61 14.64
CA MET A 105 -6.55 -1.29 14.05
C MET A 105 -6.31 -1.33 12.53
N PRO A 106 -7.22 -0.82 11.68
CA PRO A 106 -8.40 -0.02 12.02
C PRO A 106 -9.55 -0.86 12.59
N GLN A 107 -10.26 -0.30 13.57
CA GLN A 107 -11.42 -0.95 14.16
C GLN A 107 -12.51 -1.18 13.11
N THR A 108 -12.96 -2.42 12.99
CA THR A 108 -14.07 -2.81 12.11
C THR A 108 -15.39 -2.93 12.86
N VAL A 109 -15.34 -3.01 14.19
CA VAL A 109 -16.50 -3.14 15.07
C VAL A 109 -16.46 -2.03 16.12
N VAL A 110 -17.59 -1.35 16.31
CA VAL A 110 -17.74 -0.35 17.37
C VAL A 110 -17.93 -1.06 18.70
N LEU A 111 -17.02 -0.82 19.64
CA LEU A 111 -17.08 -1.36 21.01
C LEU A 111 -18.30 -0.80 21.75
N GLU A 112 -18.91 -1.61 22.62
CA GLU A 112 -20.12 -1.25 23.37
C GLU A 112 -19.82 -0.12 24.38
N GLU A 113 -18.65 -0.18 25.00
CA GLU A 113 -18.12 0.81 25.95
C GLU A 113 -17.91 2.18 25.29
N CYS A 114 -17.63 2.23 23.98
CA CYS A 114 -17.59 3.49 23.23
C CYS A 114 -18.99 4.12 23.11
N LYS A 115 -20.03 3.30 22.93
CA LYS A 115 -21.42 3.80 22.85
C LYS A 115 -21.88 4.34 24.20
N GLU A 116 -21.60 3.60 25.27
CA GLU A 116 -21.92 4.02 26.64
C GLU A 116 -21.23 5.34 27.00
N TYR A 117 -19.95 5.51 26.60
CA TYR A 117 -19.25 6.77 26.77
C TYR A 117 -19.89 7.93 26.00
N CYS A 118 -20.25 7.72 24.72
CA CYS A 118 -20.93 8.76 23.92
C CYS A 118 -22.29 9.16 24.53
N GLU A 119 -23.08 8.19 25.01
CA GLU A 119 -24.35 8.48 25.67
C GLU A 119 -24.18 9.22 26.99
N ALA A 120 -23.18 8.86 27.79
CA ALA A 120 -22.84 9.55 29.02
C ALA A 120 -22.34 10.97 28.74
N LEU A 121 -21.57 11.14 27.66
CA LEU A 121 -21.06 12.42 27.21
C LEU A 121 -22.17 13.37 26.79
N ASP A 122 -23.12 12.93 25.97
CA ASP A 122 -24.25 13.75 25.53
C ASP A 122 -25.09 14.23 26.72
N LYS A 123 -25.35 13.34 27.68
CA LYS A 123 -26.07 13.66 28.93
C LYS A 123 -25.25 14.59 29.83
N GLY A 124 -23.93 14.42 29.87
CA GLY A 124 -23.00 15.21 30.67
C GLY A 124 -22.86 16.64 30.17
N LEU A 125 -22.79 16.83 28.84
CA LEU A 125 -22.68 18.14 28.21
C LEU A 125 -23.98 18.95 28.29
N ALA A 126 -25.14 18.28 28.25
CA ALA A 126 -26.47 18.87 28.39
C ALA A 126 -26.90 19.09 29.85
N SER A 127 -26.11 18.63 30.82
CA SER A 127 -26.37 18.78 32.25
C SER A 127 -26.32 20.26 32.68
N SER A 128 -27.18 20.64 33.63
CA SER A 128 -27.14 21.96 34.28
C SER A 128 -26.06 22.06 35.38
N ASP A 129 -25.46 20.94 35.78
CA ASP A 129 -24.36 20.89 36.74
C ASP A 129 -23.02 21.26 36.06
N SER A 130 -22.44 22.39 36.46
CA SER A 130 -21.19 22.91 35.90
C SER A 130 -20.00 21.97 36.13
N VAL A 131 -19.95 21.28 37.26
CA VAL A 131 -18.82 20.38 37.61
C VAL A 131 -18.84 19.15 36.70
N ARG A 132 -20.04 18.58 36.50
CA ARG A 132 -20.25 17.46 35.58
C ARG A 132 -19.93 17.85 34.14
N GLN A 133 -20.38 19.04 33.71
CA GLN A 133 -20.12 19.53 32.37
C GLN A 133 -18.62 19.74 32.11
N GLU A 134 -17.89 20.29 33.09
CA GLU A 134 -16.44 20.50 33.00
C GLU A 134 -15.66 19.18 32.94
N PHE A 135 -16.05 18.18 33.75
CA PHE A 135 -15.49 16.83 33.69
C PHE A 135 -15.62 16.22 32.29
N PHE A 136 -16.81 16.27 31.69
CA PHE A 136 -17.03 15.71 30.36
C PHE A 136 -16.31 16.49 29.26
N ARG A 137 -16.21 17.82 29.36
CA ARG A 137 -15.37 18.62 28.44
C ARG A 137 -13.90 18.23 28.50
N ALA A 138 -13.36 18.03 29.71
CA ALA A 138 -11.98 17.56 29.88
C ALA A 138 -11.82 16.14 29.31
N SER A 139 -12.77 15.24 29.57
CA SER A 139 -12.75 13.86 29.05
C SER A 139 -12.71 13.84 27.51
N VAL A 140 -13.53 14.67 26.84
CA VAL A 140 -13.58 14.74 25.37
C VAL A 140 -12.25 15.18 24.81
N SER A 141 -11.62 16.20 25.41
CA SER A 141 -10.31 16.67 24.95
C SER A 141 -9.28 15.53 24.93
N HIS A 142 -9.29 14.69 25.96
CA HIS A 142 -8.42 13.53 26.06
C HIS A 142 -8.77 12.43 25.05
N PHE A 143 -10.04 12.02 24.96
CA PHE A 143 -10.45 10.91 24.10
C PHE A 143 -10.45 11.27 22.61
N VAL A 144 -10.75 12.52 22.24
CA VAL A 144 -10.63 12.99 20.85
C VAL A 144 -9.19 12.95 20.36
N TYR A 145 -8.23 13.28 21.24
CA TYR A 145 -6.82 13.16 20.89
C TYR A 145 -6.40 11.70 20.68
N ILE A 146 -6.87 10.79 21.55
CA ILE A 146 -6.64 9.34 21.40
C ILE A 146 -7.28 8.82 20.10
N GLU A 147 -8.51 9.23 19.79
CA GLU A 147 -9.21 8.86 18.56
C GLU A 147 -8.47 9.35 17.31
N SER A 148 -7.90 10.56 17.36
CA SER A 148 -7.06 11.10 16.29
C SER A 148 -5.81 10.23 16.04
N LEU A 149 -5.16 9.77 17.12
CA LEU A 149 -4.03 8.84 17.03
C LEU A 149 -4.47 7.48 16.45
N MET A 150 -5.61 6.94 16.88
CA MET A 150 -6.17 5.71 16.33
C MET A 150 -6.50 5.84 14.83
N LYS A 151 -7.08 6.97 14.41
CA LYS A 151 -7.32 7.27 12.98
C LYS A 151 -6.03 7.29 12.18
N ARG A 152 -4.96 7.89 12.72
CA ARG A 152 -3.64 7.90 12.08
C ARG A 152 -3.07 6.49 11.94
N ILE A 153 -3.20 5.63 12.95
CA ILE A 153 -2.80 4.21 12.88
C ILE A 153 -3.61 3.48 11.78
N GLY A 154 -4.92 3.73 11.73
CA GLY A 154 -5.81 3.16 10.72
C GLY A 154 -5.45 3.58 9.29
N LEU A 155 -5.17 4.86 9.06
CA LEU A 155 -4.69 5.36 7.77
C LEU A 155 -3.37 4.70 7.36
N GLY A 156 -2.43 4.54 8.30
CA GLY A 156 -1.19 3.81 8.06
C GLY A 156 -1.44 2.35 7.66
N ALA A 157 -2.39 1.67 8.29
CA ALA A 157 -2.76 0.31 7.92
C ALA A 157 -3.35 0.23 6.49
N VAL A 158 -4.19 1.19 6.11
CA VAL A 158 -4.73 1.30 4.73
C VAL A 158 -3.60 1.51 3.72
N LYS A 159 -2.65 2.42 4.00
CA LYS A 159 -1.46 2.61 3.16
C LYS A 159 -0.68 1.30 2.99
N GLN A 160 -0.51 0.53 4.06
CA GLN A 160 0.17 -0.77 4.01
C GLN A 160 -0.57 -1.79 3.13
N VAL A 161 -1.91 -1.82 3.17
CA VAL A 161 -2.73 -2.68 2.29
C VAL A 161 -2.61 -2.24 0.84
N ILE A 162 -2.64 -0.94 0.55
CA ILE A 162 -2.47 -0.42 -0.82
C ILE A 162 -1.08 -0.80 -1.35
N SER A 163 -0.02 -0.64 -0.55
CA SER A 163 1.34 -1.07 -0.92
C SER A 163 1.44 -2.57 -1.17
N SER A 164 0.55 -3.41 -0.61
CA SER A 164 0.52 -4.84 -0.94
C SER A 164 0.05 -5.13 -2.37
N ILE A 165 -0.73 -4.23 -2.98
CA ILE A 165 -1.16 -4.36 -4.38
C ILE A 165 0.04 -4.22 -5.32
N PHE A 166 0.94 -3.28 -5.03
CA PHE A 166 2.19 -3.10 -5.77
C PHE A 166 3.07 -4.36 -5.77
N ILE A 167 3.05 -5.16 -4.69
CA ILE A 167 3.80 -6.43 -4.63
C ILE A 167 3.28 -7.41 -5.70
N LYS A 168 1.97 -7.42 -5.98
CA LYS A 168 1.39 -8.28 -7.03
C LYS A 168 1.82 -7.82 -8.41
N THR A 169 1.85 -6.51 -8.66
CA THR A 169 2.32 -5.92 -9.92
C THR A 169 3.80 -6.21 -10.14
N LEU A 170 4.60 -6.07 -9.09
CA LEU A 170 6.02 -6.42 -9.09
C LEU A 170 6.28 -7.91 -9.34
N ALA A 171 5.45 -8.81 -8.78
CA ALA A 171 5.55 -10.24 -9.02
C ALA A 171 5.37 -10.60 -10.51
N LYS A 172 4.49 -9.88 -11.23
CA LYS A 172 4.35 -10.02 -12.70
C LYS A 172 5.66 -9.63 -13.41
N GLY A 173 6.38 -8.64 -12.90
CA GLY A 173 7.67 -8.19 -13.44
C GLY A 173 8.78 -9.20 -13.24
N ILE A 174 8.91 -9.74 -12.03
CA ILE A 174 9.86 -10.82 -11.73
C ILE A 174 9.56 -12.04 -12.62
N PHE A 175 8.28 -12.38 -12.80
CA PHE A 175 7.87 -13.45 -13.71
C PHE A 175 8.31 -13.16 -15.15
N LEU A 176 8.10 -11.93 -15.64
CA LEU A 176 8.49 -11.53 -17.00
C LEU A 176 10.01 -11.58 -17.21
N VAL A 177 10.80 -11.19 -16.20
CA VAL A 177 12.27 -11.37 -16.20
C VAL A 177 12.63 -12.85 -16.26
N GLY A 178 11.98 -13.70 -15.47
CA GLY A 178 12.20 -15.15 -15.50
C GLY A 178 11.90 -15.78 -16.87
N VAL A 179 10.77 -15.39 -17.50
CA VAL A 179 10.42 -15.79 -18.86
C VAL A 179 11.48 -15.32 -19.86
N SER A 180 11.99 -14.10 -19.71
CA SER A 180 13.02 -13.53 -20.59
C SER A 180 14.34 -14.29 -20.48
N VAL A 181 14.79 -14.61 -19.27
CA VAL A 181 16.00 -15.42 -19.02
C VAL A 181 15.83 -16.82 -19.60
N PHE A 182 14.68 -17.46 -19.38
CA PHE A 182 14.38 -18.77 -19.95
C PHE A 182 14.39 -18.73 -21.49
N ALA A 183 13.77 -17.71 -22.09
CA ALA A 183 13.77 -17.51 -23.53
C ALA A 183 15.17 -17.28 -24.08
N LEU A 184 16.03 -16.52 -23.40
CA LEU A 184 17.44 -16.34 -23.77
C LEU A 184 18.21 -17.66 -23.74
N ILE A 185 18.04 -18.48 -22.70
CA ILE A 185 18.69 -19.80 -22.61
C ILE A 185 18.19 -20.72 -23.74
N ALA A 186 16.87 -20.75 -23.98
CA ALA A 186 16.29 -21.56 -25.04
C ALA A 186 16.78 -21.10 -26.43
N LEU A 187 16.92 -19.79 -26.64
CA LEU A 187 17.45 -19.20 -27.87
C LEU A 187 18.95 -19.49 -28.05
N LEU A 188 19.70 -19.68 -26.95
CA LEU A 188 21.09 -20.11 -27.03
C LEU A 188 21.24 -21.57 -27.48
N LEU A 189 20.30 -22.44 -27.10
CA LEU A 189 20.39 -23.88 -27.30
C LEU A 189 19.68 -24.40 -28.56
N TRP A 190 18.55 -23.78 -28.95
CA TRP A 190 17.64 -24.32 -29.97
C TRP A 190 17.30 -23.36 -31.12
N TYR A 191 18.09 -22.31 -31.36
CA TYR A 191 17.84 -21.39 -32.46
C TYR A 191 18.11 -22.02 -33.83
N GLY A 192 17.08 -22.06 -34.67
CA GLY A 192 17.12 -22.49 -36.06
C GLY A 192 15.86 -22.05 -36.82
N ASP A 193 15.80 -22.33 -38.12
CA ASP A 193 14.76 -21.76 -39.01
C ASP A 193 13.32 -22.10 -38.58
N TYR A 194 13.10 -23.29 -38.01
CA TYR A 194 11.80 -23.73 -37.52
C TYR A 194 11.40 -23.10 -36.17
N SER A 195 12.36 -22.70 -35.34
CA SER A 195 12.12 -22.14 -34.00
C SER A 195 12.19 -20.60 -33.96
N ALA A 196 12.80 -19.97 -34.97
CA ALA A 196 12.87 -18.52 -35.13
C ALA A 196 11.53 -17.78 -34.97
N PRO A 197 10.41 -18.19 -35.61
CA PRO A 197 9.13 -17.48 -35.45
C PRO A 197 8.58 -17.55 -34.01
N LEU A 198 8.84 -18.64 -33.28
CA LEU A 198 8.46 -18.79 -31.89
C LEU A 198 9.24 -17.80 -31.01
N PHE A 199 10.56 -17.69 -31.22
CA PHE A 199 11.40 -16.75 -30.49
C PHE A 199 11.05 -15.29 -30.76
N VAL A 200 10.70 -14.94 -32.00
CA VAL A 200 10.19 -13.60 -32.33
C VAL A 200 8.90 -13.31 -31.56
N CYS A 201 7.96 -14.26 -31.52
CA CYS A 201 6.71 -14.09 -30.77
C CYS A 201 6.95 -13.92 -29.27
N VAL A 202 7.84 -14.71 -28.68
CA VAL A 202 8.20 -14.62 -27.26
C VAL A 202 8.85 -13.26 -26.96
N SER A 203 9.78 -12.80 -27.79
CA SER A 203 10.43 -11.51 -27.61
C SER A 203 9.46 -10.33 -27.77
N THR A 204 8.51 -10.40 -28.69
CA THR A 204 7.44 -9.40 -28.80
C THR A 204 6.51 -9.44 -27.59
N PHE A 205 6.14 -10.63 -27.11
CA PHE A 205 5.31 -10.78 -25.90
C PHE A 205 6.01 -10.18 -24.68
N VAL A 206 7.29 -10.48 -24.48
CA VAL A 206 8.11 -9.88 -23.42
C VAL A 206 8.17 -8.36 -23.59
N GLY A 207 8.46 -7.84 -24.79
CA GLY A 207 8.52 -6.40 -25.04
C GLY A 207 7.21 -5.67 -24.72
N VAL A 208 6.08 -6.19 -25.22
CA VAL A 208 4.75 -5.61 -24.95
C VAL A 208 4.40 -5.74 -23.47
N GLY A 209 4.68 -6.89 -22.85
CA GLY A 209 4.46 -7.11 -21.42
C GLY A 209 5.27 -6.15 -20.54
N SER A 210 6.53 -5.89 -20.89
CA SER A 210 7.37 -4.88 -20.24
C SER A 210 6.78 -3.48 -20.33
N CYS A 211 6.30 -3.07 -21.51
CA CYS A 211 5.67 -1.77 -21.68
C CYS A 211 4.39 -1.63 -20.85
N LEU A 212 3.53 -2.65 -20.86
CA LEU A 212 2.31 -2.66 -20.05
C LEU A 212 2.63 -2.60 -18.55
N LEU A 213 3.65 -3.32 -18.11
CA LEU A 213 4.09 -3.30 -16.72
C LEU A 213 4.60 -1.92 -16.31
N LEU A 214 5.43 -1.29 -17.15
CA LEU A 214 5.91 0.07 -16.88
C LEU A 214 4.74 1.06 -16.78
N ILE A 215 3.71 0.92 -17.61
CA ILE A 215 2.50 1.75 -17.52
C ILE A 215 1.74 1.46 -16.22
N GLU A 216 1.55 0.19 -15.85
CA GLU A 216 0.85 -0.20 -14.62
C GLU A 216 1.58 0.38 -13.40
N VAL A 217 2.91 0.22 -13.32
CA VAL A 217 3.70 0.77 -12.22
C VAL A 217 3.72 2.30 -12.24
N TRP A 218 3.78 2.94 -13.40
CA TRP A 218 3.72 4.41 -13.48
C TRP A 218 2.37 4.95 -12.99
N VAL A 219 1.27 4.31 -13.35
CA VAL A 219 -0.08 4.68 -12.87
C VAL A 219 -0.19 4.46 -11.37
N GLU A 220 0.31 3.35 -10.86
CA GLU A 220 0.31 3.07 -9.42
C GLU A 220 1.19 4.07 -8.65
N LEU A 221 2.39 4.38 -9.15
CA LEU A 221 3.31 5.35 -8.56
C LEU A 221 2.68 6.75 -8.54
N ARG A 222 2.06 7.17 -9.65
CA ARG A 222 1.35 8.44 -9.72
C ARG A 222 0.22 8.52 -8.70
N ARG A 223 -0.58 7.45 -8.57
CA ARG A 223 -1.64 7.39 -7.55
C ARG A 223 -1.07 7.53 -6.14
N HIS A 224 0.08 6.90 -5.88
CA HIS A 224 0.74 7.03 -4.59
C HIS A 224 1.24 8.45 -4.32
N TYR A 225 1.80 9.12 -5.33
CA TYR A 225 2.18 10.54 -5.24
C TYR A 225 0.97 11.45 -5.06
N ASP A 226 -0.13 11.22 -5.78
CA ASP A 226 -1.36 12.01 -5.65
C ASP A 226 -1.95 11.84 -4.23
N ASP A 227 -1.96 10.62 -3.68
CA ASP A 227 -2.38 10.34 -2.29
C ASP A 227 -1.47 11.03 -1.23
N GLU A 228 -0.19 11.27 -1.53
CA GLU A 228 0.72 12.04 -0.66
C GLU A 228 0.61 13.56 -0.87
N LEU A 229 0.35 14.02 -2.11
CA LEU A 229 0.25 15.42 -2.49
C LEU A 229 -1.09 16.07 -2.17
N ASP A 230 -2.16 15.29 -2.00
CA ASP A 230 -3.46 15.79 -1.48
C ASP A 230 -3.31 16.44 -0.09
N PHE A 231 -2.23 16.14 0.65
CA PHE A 231 -1.89 16.81 1.91
C PHE A 231 -1.20 18.19 1.72
N VAL A 232 -0.53 18.42 0.58
CA VAL A 232 0.19 19.69 0.30
C VAL A 232 -0.72 20.71 -0.39
N ALA A 233 -1.66 20.25 -1.22
CA ALA A 233 -2.58 21.14 -1.91
C ALA A 233 -3.66 21.76 -0.99
N SER A 234 -3.94 21.16 0.17
CA SER A 234 -4.88 21.74 1.14
C SER A 234 -4.33 22.96 1.89
N ASP A 235 -3.00 23.12 1.95
CA ASP A 235 -2.35 24.29 2.57
C ASP A 235 -2.28 25.51 1.62
N ALA A 236 -2.72 25.36 0.37
CA ALA A 236 -2.71 26.41 -0.66
C ALA A 236 -4.10 27.06 -0.90
N LYS A 237 -5.05 26.89 0.02
CA LYS A 237 -6.36 27.59 -0.02
C LYS A 237 -6.66 28.35 1.26
#